data_AF-K1SPK0-F1
#
_entry.id   AF-K1SPK0-F1
#
_cell.length_a   1.000
_cell.length_b   1.000
_cell.length_c   1.000
_cell.angle_alpha   90.00
_cell.angle_beta   90.00
_cell.angle_gamma   90.00
#
_symmetry.space_group_name_H-M   'P 1'
#
loop_
_entity.id
_entity.type
_entity.pdbx_description
1 polymer ?
#
loop_
_entity_poly.entity_id
_entity_poly.type
_entity_poly.pdbx_seq_one_letter_code
_entity_poly.pdbx_strand_id
1 'polypeptide(L)' 'TDIGGSATPIGASANVVGISVAEKEGHRIGWGKYCKAAVPATLIVVLISMIVIFIRYGDLLMM' A
#
# COMPACT_ATOMS: atom_id res chain seq x y z
N THR A 1 5.89 9.06 0.48
CA THR A 1 6.53 7.79 0.07
C THR A 1 5.86 6.59 0.75
N ASP A 2 4.99 6.84 1.70
CA ASP A 2 4.50 5.89 2.71
C ASP A 2 3.47 4.89 2.17
N ILE A 3 2.56 5.35 1.30
CA ILE A 3 1.46 4.51 0.79
C ILE A 3 1.96 3.49 -0.25
N GLY A 4 2.85 3.91 -1.16
CA GLY A 4 3.34 3.07 -2.26
C GLY A 4 4.10 1.83 -1.82
N GLY A 5 4.81 1.90 -0.68
CA GLY A 5 5.53 0.77 -0.10
C GLY A 5 4.64 -0.41 0.29
N SER A 6 3.32 -0.21 0.43
CA SER A 6 2.37 -1.27 0.78
C SER A 6 2.05 -2.20 -0.40
N ALA A 7 2.31 -1.80 -1.64
CA ALA A 7 1.92 -2.54 -2.84
C ALA A 7 2.58 -3.92 -2.97
N THR A 8 3.76 -4.11 -2.37
CA THR A 8 4.52 -5.36 -2.47
C THR A 8 4.96 -5.88 -1.10
N PRO A 9 5.25 -7.19 -0.98
CA PRO A 9 5.71 -7.80 0.27
C PRO A 9 6.95 -7.15 0.90
N ILE A 10 7.82 -6.55 0.08
CA ILE A 10 9.12 -5.99 0.49
C ILE A 10 9.15 -4.46 0.53
N GLY A 11 8.07 -3.79 0.15
CA GLY A 11 8.06 -2.33 0.05
C GLY A 11 8.00 -1.60 1.39
N ALA A 12 7.62 -2.29 2.47
CA ALA A 12 7.67 -1.78 3.84
C ALA A 12 8.01 -2.90 4.83
N SER A 13 8.71 -2.55 5.91
CA SER A 13 9.10 -3.51 6.96
C SER A 13 7.89 -4.21 7.61
N ALA A 14 6.78 -3.48 7.78
CA ALA A 14 5.53 -4.03 8.32
C ALA A 14 4.98 -5.18 7.47
N ASN A 15 5.12 -5.12 6.13
CA ASN A 15 4.63 -6.15 5.23
C ASN A 15 5.43 -7.45 5.42
N VAL A 16 6.77 -7.33 5.48
CA VAL A 16 7.68 -8.46 5.70
C VAL A 16 7.44 -9.10 7.06
N VAL A 17 7.31 -8.29 8.11
CA VAL A 17 7.02 -8.78 9.47
C VAL A 17 5.65 -9.46 9.51
N GLY A 18 4.62 -8.87 8.93
CA GLY A 18 3.27 -9.44 8.89
C GLY A 18 3.22 -10.80 8.17
N ILE A 19 3.89 -10.93 7.03
CA ILE A 19 4.00 -12.21 6.32
C ILE A 19 4.79 -13.23 7.15
N SER A 20 5.88 -12.81 7.81
CA SER A 20 6.68 -13.70 8.68
C SER A 20 5.87 -14.22 9.86
N VAL A 21 5.00 -13.39 10.45
CA VAL A 21 4.09 -13.81 11.52
C VAL A 21 3.01 -14.74 10.99
N ALA A 22 2.38 -14.42 9.86
CA ALA A 22 1.38 -15.28 9.24
C ALA A 22 1.95 -16.67 8.90
N GLU A 23 3.19 -16.73 8.41
CA GLU A 23 3.86 -17.99 8.11
C GLU A 23 4.11 -18.84 9.37
N LYS A 24 4.45 -18.22 10.51
CA LYS A 24 4.61 -18.93 11.79
C LYS A 24 3.30 -19.59 12.26
N GLU A 25 2.16 -18.99 11.95
CA GLU A 25 0.82 -19.54 12.24
C GLU A 25 0.35 -20.55 11.16
N GLY A 26 1.21 -20.92 10.20
CA GLY A 26 0.88 -21.86 9.12
C GLY A 26 0.18 -21.21 7.92
N HIS A 27 0.00 -19.90 7.90
CA HIS A 27 -0.59 -19.16 6.77
C HIS A 27 0.48 -18.67 5.81
N ARG A 28 0.85 -19.51 4.84
CA ARG A 28 1.79 -19.09 3.77
C ARG A 28 1.14 -18.10 2.81
N ILE A 29 1.76 -16.93 2.68
CA ILE A 29 1.37 -15.87 1.74
C ILE A 29 2.49 -15.70 0.73
N GLY A 30 2.29 -16.24 -0.48
CA GLY A 30 3.23 -16.04 -1.58
C GLY A 30 3.12 -14.65 -2.23
N TRP A 31 4.13 -14.27 -3.01
CA TRP A 31 4.21 -12.99 -3.71
C TRP A 31 2.94 -12.65 -4.50
N GLY A 32 2.48 -13.57 -5.34
CA GLY A 32 1.28 -13.35 -6.17
C GLY A 32 0.02 -13.16 -5.34
N LYS A 33 -0.14 -13.91 -4.24
CA LYS A 33 -1.30 -13.80 -3.34
C LYS A 33 -1.33 -12.44 -2.64
N TYR A 34 -0.17 -11.97 -2.17
CA TYR A 34 -0.04 -10.65 -1.58
C TYR A 34 -0.35 -9.56 -2.60
N CYS A 35 0.35 -9.55 -3.74
CA CYS A 35 0.23 -8.49 -4.74
C CYS A 35 -1.18 -8.41 -5.33
N LYS A 36 -1.88 -9.54 -5.52
CA LYS A 36 -3.26 -9.56 -6.02
C LYS A 36 -4.24 -8.81 -5.11
N ALA A 37 -3.98 -8.76 -3.81
CA ALA A 37 -4.78 -8.01 -2.85
C ALA A 37 -4.24 -6.59 -2.62
N ALA A 38 -2.93 -6.46 -2.41
CA ALA A 38 -2.30 -5.22 -1.96
C ALA A 38 -2.13 -4.17 -3.08
N VAL A 39 -1.84 -4.60 -4.33
CA VAL A 39 -1.64 -3.65 -5.45
C VAL A 39 -2.92 -2.88 -5.76
N PRO A 40 -4.10 -3.51 -5.97
CA PRO A 40 -5.33 -2.77 -6.22
C PRO A 40 -5.71 -1.85 -5.06
N ALA A 41 -5.56 -2.32 -3.83
CA ALA A 41 -5.83 -1.51 -2.64
C ALA A 41 -4.93 -0.27 -2.57
N THR A 42 -3.63 -0.43 -2.82
CA THR A 42 -2.66 0.67 -2.81
C THR A 42 -3.00 1.71 -3.88
N LEU A 43 -3.35 1.28 -5.10
CA LEU A 43 -3.74 2.18 -6.18
C LEU A 43 -4.98 3.01 -5.83
N ILE A 44 -5.99 2.39 -5.21
CA ILE A 44 -7.19 3.08 -4.76
C ILE A 44 -6.84 4.15 -3.72
N VAL A 45 -6.02 3.79 -2.72
CA VAL A 45 -5.62 4.73 -1.66
C VAL A 45 -4.81 5.89 -2.24
N VAL A 46 -3.88 5.62 -3.15
CA VAL A 46 -3.10 6.67 -3.83
C VAL A 46 -4.03 7.59 -4.62
N LEU A 47 -4.96 7.05 -5.41
CA LEU A 47 -5.90 7.84 -6.19
C LEU A 47 -6.76 8.76 -5.31
N ILE A 48 -7.35 8.21 -4.25
CA ILE A 48 -8.16 8.99 -3.31
C ILE A 48 -7.31 10.05 -2.62
N SER A 49 -6.10 9.69 -2.19
CA SER A 49 -5.18 10.63 -1.54
C SER A 49 -4.82 11.79 -2.46
N MET A 50 -4.56 11.51 -3.75
CA MET A 50 -4.31 12.55 -4.74
C MET A 50 -5.53 13.47 -4.89
N ILE A 51 -6.73 12.92 -5.05
CA ILE A 51 -7.98 13.71 -5.15
C ILE A 51 -8.16 14.60 -3.93
N VAL A 52 -7.99 14.06 -2.72
CA VAL A 52 -8.14 14.82 -1.47
C VAL A 52 -7.11 15.95 -1.38
N ILE A 53 -5.86 15.69 -1.74
CA ILE A 53 -4.80 16.72 -1.74
C ILE A 53 -5.16 17.84 -2.73
N PHE A 54 -5.58 17.49 -3.95
CA PHE A 54 -6.00 18.48 -4.95
C PHE A 54 -7.21 19.29 -4.49
N ILE A 55 -8.22 18.69 -3.87
CA ILE A 55 -9.38 19.43 -3.36
C ILE A 55 -8.99 20.33 -2.18
N ARG A 56 -8.15 19.85 -1.28
CA ARG A 56 -7.83 20.55 -0.02
C ARG A 56 -6.81 21.67 -0.20
N TYR A 57 -5.89 21.51 -1.15
CA TYR A 57 -4.74 22.38 -1.38
C TYR A 57 -4.64 22.87 -2.83
N GLY A 58 -5.64 22.61 -3.68
CA GLY A 58 -5.60 22.96 -5.10
C GLY A 58 -5.31 24.42 -5.39
N ASP A 59 -5.86 25.34 -4.58
CA ASP A 59 -5.58 26.77 -4.70
C ASP A 59 -4.10 27.11 -4.44
N LEU A 60 -3.45 26.39 -3.51
CA LEU A 60 -2.01 26.53 -3.23
C LEU A 60 -1.13 25.80 -4.27
N LEU A 61 -1.67 24.76 -4.89
CA LEU A 61 -0.95 23.92 -5.87
C LEU A 61 -0.97 24.50 -7.29
N MET A 62 -1.92 25.39 -7.59
CA MET A 62 -2.16 26.00 -8.92
C MET A 62 -1.63 27.43 -9.05
N MET A 63 -1.00 27.98 -8.00
CA MET A 63 -0.27 29.27 -8.02
C MET A 63 1.17 29.11 -8.49
#